data_AF-A0A519BFJ1-F1
#
_entry.id   AF-A0A519BFJ1-F1
#
_cell.length_a   1.000
_cell.length_b   1.000
_cell.length_c   1.000
_cell.angle_alpha   90.00
_cell.angle_beta   90.00
_cell.angle_gamma   90.00
#
_symmetry.space_group_name_H-M   'P 1'
#
loop_
_entity.id
_entity.type
_entity.pdbx_description
1 polymer ?
#
loop_
_entity_poly.entity_id
_entity_poly.type
_entity_poly.pdbx_seq_one_letter_code
_entity_poly.pdbx_strand_id
1 'polypeptide(L)'
;MGKSNEKNNGAKEKKIKITNKSCSDEYSEKYDDKTDKTIFKWDPLRNISDNPDEALNIVDSRLTNLEKEYFKSQKDIDENFNNVFSASSVSRREFIQWTALLTSALMLPTIFAPRVARAANILTRTPFIWLDMSDCMGNTEAFLRTAHPTPAEIILNYVSVDYMESIMVPAGYQAEARRDETVKKYKGKYILVVEGAIPTGMNGKFLTIGAKGKTGLEITKSTAKNAGVIVAVGNCASYGGIPAAYPNPTGSVGLSSVTNRQVINIPACPANPVNLVGTLVEYILVGKAPMLDSLGRPLWAYSGRLHDNCYRRGHFEAGEYVKQWGDDGAKKQYCLYMMGCKGPFTWNNCTVAQYNQDMSFPMRAGHGCIGCSEPAFWDRMTPFEKPNLDAKIFIPGVEATADEFGVALFGAAGVGMAAHAIYTGVKRRKNNKEKDGKRNKEKEKGGNNGKDNDSNENKK
;
A
#
# COMPACT_ATOMS: atom_id res chain seq x y z
N MET A 1 48.83 26.53 42.00
CA MET A 1 48.21 27.80 42.47
C MET A 1 48.34 28.82 41.37
N GLY A 2 47.22 29.30 40.81
CA GLY A 2 47.27 30.32 39.76
C GLY A 2 45.99 30.39 38.96
N LYS A 3 45.05 31.24 39.42
CA LYS A 3 43.91 31.71 38.63
C LYS A 3 44.44 32.38 37.36
N SER A 4 43.87 32.06 36.21
CA SER A 4 43.94 32.90 35.00
C SER A 4 42.61 32.73 34.26
N ASN A 5 41.73 33.73 34.38
CA ASN A 5 41.62 34.92 33.52
C ASN A 5 40.94 34.58 32.19
N GLU A 6 39.67 34.95 32.14
CA GLU A 6 38.92 35.23 30.93
C GLU A 6 39.75 36.09 29.98
N LYS A 7 39.94 35.60 28.76
CA LYS A 7 40.19 36.45 27.61
C LYS A 7 39.11 36.16 26.57
N ASN A 8 38.15 37.09 26.56
CA ASN A 8 37.34 37.43 25.41
C ASN A 8 38.26 37.62 24.20
N ASN A 9 38.08 36.78 23.18
CA ASN A 9 38.48 37.11 21.81
C ASN A 9 37.26 36.89 20.93
N GLY A 10 36.58 38.00 20.65
CA GLY A 10 35.49 38.09 19.70
C GLY A 10 35.96 37.65 18.32
N ALA A 11 35.54 36.46 17.91
CA ALA A 11 35.52 36.08 16.51
C ALA A 11 34.22 36.64 15.91
N LYS A 12 34.38 37.62 15.03
CA LYS A 12 33.33 38.20 14.19
C LYS A 12 32.44 37.10 13.62
N GLU A 13 31.15 37.12 13.97
CA GLU A 13 30.11 36.40 13.24
C GLU A 13 30.14 36.87 11.78
N LYS A 14 30.79 36.10 10.90
CA LYS A 14 30.45 36.15 9.48
C LYS A 14 29.04 35.55 9.39
N LYS A 15 28.02 36.42 9.32
CA LYS A 15 26.71 36.07 8.79
C LYS A 15 26.91 35.50 7.39
N ILE A 16 27.05 34.18 7.30
CA ILE A 16 26.88 33.46 6.05
C ILE A 16 25.40 33.59 5.75
N LYS A 17 25.05 34.51 4.84
CA LYS A 17 23.74 34.52 4.18
C LYS A 17 23.62 33.17 3.47
N ILE A 18 22.96 32.22 4.13
CA ILE A 18 22.43 31.03 3.46
C ILE A 18 21.37 31.56 2.51
N THR A 19 21.75 31.79 1.26
CA THR A 19 20.78 31.99 0.19
C THR A 19 20.04 30.67 0.03
N ASN A 20 18.83 30.61 0.59
CA ASN A 20 17.83 29.59 0.24
C ASN A 20 17.55 29.72 -1.25
N LYS A 21 18.35 29.06 -2.07
CA LYS A 21 17.98 28.75 -3.44
C LYS A 21 17.48 27.32 -3.41
N SER A 22 16.17 27.19 -3.19
CA SER A 22 15.46 25.92 -3.30
C SER A 22 15.67 25.37 -4.71
N CYS A 23 15.78 24.06 -4.82
CA CYS A 23 15.84 23.32 -6.08
C CYS A 23 14.49 23.35 -6.85
N SER A 24 13.70 24.41 -6.66
CA SER A 24 12.41 24.69 -7.29
C SER A 24 12.49 25.67 -8.44
N ASP A 25 13.59 26.41 -8.57
CA ASP A 25 13.60 27.64 -9.37
C ASP A 25 14.09 27.45 -10.82
N GLU A 26 14.38 26.21 -11.25
CA GLU A 26 14.67 25.87 -12.66
C GLU A 26 13.54 25.10 -13.36
N TYR A 27 12.41 24.87 -12.67
CA TYR A 27 11.18 24.29 -13.26
C TYR A 27 9.95 25.18 -13.06
N SER A 28 10.13 26.50 -12.92
CA SER A 28 9.01 27.45 -13.01
C SER A 28 8.76 27.84 -14.47
N GLU A 29 8.24 26.91 -15.27
CA GLU A 29 7.46 27.33 -16.43
C GLU A 29 6.25 28.11 -15.92
N LYS A 30 6.02 29.27 -16.53
CA LYS A 30 4.94 30.21 -16.19
C LYS A 30 3.60 29.48 -16.17
N TYR A 31 3.04 29.30 -14.98
CA TYR A 31 1.64 28.93 -14.82
C TYR A 31 0.79 30.17 -15.15
N ASP A 32 0.30 30.23 -16.39
CA ASP A 32 -0.68 31.22 -16.83
C ASP A 32 -2.05 30.80 -16.30
N ASP A 33 -2.65 31.64 -15.43
CA ASP A 33 -3.88 31.38 -14.67
C ASP A 33 -5.16 31.43 -15.54
N LYS A 34 -5.05 31.26 -16.87
CA LYS A 34 -6.17 31.45 -17.81
C LYS A 34 -6.34 30.41 -18.91
N THR A 35 -5.63 29.28 -18.90
CA THR A 35 -5.91 28.19 -19.86
C THR A 35 -5.95 26.81 -19.20
N ASP A 36 -7.15 26.23 -19.25
CA ASP A 36 -7.50 24.82 -19.08
C ASP A 36 -7.36 24.22 -17.68
N LYS A 37 -8.50 24.12 -16.97
CA LYS A 37 -8.68 23.19 -15.85
C LYS A 37 -8.65 21.77 -16.41
N THR A 38 -7.47 21.27 -16.76
CA THR A 38 -7.28 19.86 -17.07
C THR A 38 -7.57 19.07 -15.80
N ILE A 39 -8.77 18.50 -15.74
CA ILE A 39 -9.16 17.54 -14.73
C ILE A 39 -8.10 16.43 -14.79
N PHE A 40 -7.40 16.20 -13.67
CA PHE A 40 -6.46 15.09 -13.56
C PHE A 40 -7.17 13.80 -13.96
N LYS A 41 -6.77 13.22 -15.10
CA LYS A 41 -7.31 11.96 -15.62
C LYS A 41 -6.23 10.89 -15.40
N TRP A 42 -6.53 9.95 -14.50
CA TRP A 42 -5.69 8.77 -14.34
C TRP A 42 -5.76 7.93 -15.62
N ASP A 43 -4.60 7.65 -16.23
CA ASP A 43 -4.46 6.77 -17.38
C ASP A 43 -3.34 5.75 -17.14
N PRO A 44 -3.67 4.44 -17.01
CA PRO A 44 -2.68 3.38 -16.80
C PRO A 44 -1.75 3.21 -18.02
N LEU A 45 -2.18 3.66 -19.20
CA LEU A 45 -1.38 3.62 -20.42
C LEU A 45 -0.57 4.90 -20.64
N ARG A 46 -0.50 5.82 -19.66
CA ARG A 46 0.44 6.96 -19.67
C ARG A 46 0.29 7.87 -20.90
N ASN A 47 -0.94 8.04 -21.38
CA ASN A 47 -1.31 8.72 -22.63
C ASN A 47 -0.41 8.26 -23.80
N ILE A 48 -0.16 6.95 -23.93
CA ILE A 48 0.55 6.39 -25.09
C ILE A 48 -0.12 6.85 -26.40
N SER A 49 -1.44 6.79 -26.46
CA SER A 49 -2.27 7.41 -27.49
C SER A 49 -3.70 7.58 -26.96
N ASP A 50 -4.39 8.64 -27.39
CA ASP A 50 -5.82 8.83 -27.17
C ASP A 50 -6.68 7.87 -28.04
N ASN A 51 -6.08 7.28 -29.08
CA ASN A 51 -6.70 6.25 -29.91
C ASN A 51 -6.37 4.85 -29.33
N PRO A 52 -7.39 4.06 -28.91
CA PRO A 52 -7.19 2.74 -28.35
C PRO A 52 -6.44 1.76 -29.27
N ASP A 53 -6.70 1.79 -30.58
CA ASP A 53 -6.06 0.87 -31.54
C ASP A 53 -4.58 1.21 -31.72
N GLU A 54 -4.26 2.51 -31.73
CA GLU A 54 -2.86 2.96 -31.77
C GLU A 54 -2.12 2.59 -30.49
N ALA A 55 -2.76 2.76 -29.32
CA ALA A 55 -2.17 2.34 -28.05
C ALA A 55 -1.87 0.83 -28.03
N LEU A 56 -2.78 0.00 -28.54
CA LEU A 56 -2.57 -1.44 -28.66
C LEU A 56 -1.41 -1.76 -29.61
N ASN A 57 -1.33 -1.09 -30.78
CA ASN A 57 -0.27 -1.28 -31.75
C ASN A 57 1.11 -0.89 -31.20
N ILE A 58 1.21 0.21 -30.44
CA ILE A 58 2.45 0.64 -29.78
C ILE A 58 2.90 -0.40 -28.77
N VAL A 59 1.98 -0.87 -27.93
CA VAL A 59 2.28 -1.89 -26.91
C VAL A 59 2.68 -3.22 -27.58
N ASP A 60 1.98 -3.66 -28.62
CA ASP A 60 2.32 -4.89 -29.34
C ASP A 60 3.67 -4.79 -30.04
N SER A 61 3.96 -3.67 -30.68
CA SER A 61 5.25 -3.42 -31.34
C SER A 61 6.39 -3.47 -30.33
N ARG A 62 6.19 -2.87 -29.16
CA ARG A 62 7.14 -2.93 -28.05
C ARG A 62 7.38 -4.36 -27.57
N LEU A 63 6.31 -5.09 -27.23
CA LEU A 63 6.42 -6.46 -26.74
C LEU A 63 7.12 -7.35 -27.76
N THR A 64 6.83 -7.17 -29.05
CA THR A 64 7.47 -7.90 -30.15
C THR A 64 8.97 -7.61 -30.23
N ASN A 65 9.38 -6.36 -30.01
CA ASN A 65 10.80 -6.00 -29.99
C ASN A 65 11.53 -6.58 -28.77
N LEU A 66 10.90 -6.58 -27.60
CA LEU A 66 11.44 -7.19 -26.40
C LEU A 66 11.53 -8.72 -26.53
N GLU A 67 10.52 -9.36 -27.12
CA GLU A 67 10.54 -10.80 -27.40
C GLU A 67 11.73 -11.17 -28.29
N LYS A 68 12.02 -10.38 -29.34
CA LYS A 68 13.21 -10.58 -30.18
C LYS A 68 14.53 -10.35 -29.45
N GLU A 69 14.54 -9.50 -28.42
CA GLU A 69 15.72 -9.21 -27.61
C GLU A 69 16.03 -10.36 -26.62
N TYR A 70 14.99 -10.91 -25.99
CA TYR A 70 15.14 -11.90 -24.91
C TYR A 70 14.96 -13.37 -25.34
N PHE A 71 14.40 -13.62 -26.52
CA PHE A 71 14.13 -14.96 -27.03
C PHE A 71 14.72 -15.16 -28.41
N LYS A 72 15.21 -16.38 -28.68
CA LYS A 72 15.88 -16.73 -29.94
C LYS A 72 14.91 -16.99 -31.08
N SER A 73 13.69 -17.44 -30.77
CA SER A 73 12.68 -17.83 -31.75
C SER A 73 11.29 -17.92 -31.10
N GLN A 74 10.22 -18.05 -31.91
CA GLN A 74 8.88 -18.33 -31.39
C GLN A 74 8.84 -19.65 -30.61
N LYS A 75 9.57 -20.66 -31.07
CA LYS A 75 9.70 -21.94 -30.36
C LYS A 75 10.28 -21.77 -28.96
N ASP A 76 11.28 -20.89 -28.81
CA ASP A 76 11.91 -20.57 -27.52
C ASP A 76 10.94 -19.82 -26.59
N ILE A 77 10.07 -18.97 -27.12
CA ILE A 77 8.99 -18.31 -26.35
C ILE A 77 8.01 -19.36 -25.81
N ASP A 78 7.56 -20.28 -26.66
CA ASP A 78 6.58 -21.31 -26.31
C ASP A 78 7.19 -22.36 -25.34
N GLU A 79 8.45 -22.75 -25.57
CA GLU A 79 9.21 -23.62 -24.66
C GLU A 79 9.41 -22.97 -23.29
N ASN A 80 9.66 -21.66 -23.22
CA ASN A 80 9.78 -20.94 -21.96
C ASN A 80 8.51 -21.05 -21.12
N PHE A 81 7.33 -20.84 -21.74
CA PHE A 81 6.05 -21.03 -21.05
C PHE A 81 5.86 -22.48 -20.57
N ASN A 82 6.21 -23.47 -21.39
CA ASN A 82 6.09 -24.87 -21.00
C ASN A 82 7.02 -25.25 -19.85
N ASN A 83 8.26 -24.76 -19.87
CA ASN A 83 9.24 -24.95 -18.79
C ASN A 83 8.75 -24.32 -17.49
N VAL A 84 8.18 -23.13 -17.60
CA VAL A 84 7.55 -22.44 -16.48
C VAL A 84 6.42 -23.30 -15.90
N PHE A 85 5.48 -23.78 -16.72
CA PHE A 85 4.36 -24.61 -16.24
C PHE A 85 4.80 -25.95 -15.66
N SER A 86 5.81 -26.60 -16.26
CA SER A 86 6.32 -27.89 -15.77
C SER A 86 7.12 -27.76 -14.47
N ALA A 87 7.84 -26.66 -14.28
CA ALA A 87 8.64 -26.42 -13.08
C ALA A 87 7.82 -25.94 -11.87
N SER A 88 6.65 -25.32 -12.09
CA SER A 88 5.90 -24.60 -11.04
C SER A 88 4.59 -25.26 -10.62
N SER A 89 4.27 -26.48 -11.10
CA SER A 89 2.96 -27.13 -10.89
C SER A 89 1.73 -26.31 -11.33
N VAL A 90 1.95 -25.16 -12.00
CA VAL A 90 0.92 -24.20 -12.38
C VAL A 90 0.39 -24.57 -13.76
N SER A 91 -0.93 -24.72 -13.84
CA SER A 91 -1.61 -24.96 -15.10
C SER A 91 -1.68 -23.69 -15.95
N ARG A 92 -1.77 -23.88 -17.28
CA ARG A 92 -2.04 -22.79 -18.23
C ARG A 92 -3.30 -21.98 -17.85
N ARG A 93 -4.30 -22.63 -17.27
CA ARG A 93 -5.54 -21.98 -16.81
C ARG A 93 -5.28 -21.01 -15.66
N GLU A 94 -4.53 -21.45 -14.66
CA GLU A 94 -4.18 -20.61 -13.50
C GLU A 94 -3.34 -19.42 -13.93
N PHE A 95 -2.39 -19.62 -14.87
CA PHE A 95 -1.63 -18.51 -15.44
C PHE A 95 -2.53 -17.48 -16.14
N ILE A 96 -3.50 -17.91 -16.95
CA ILE A 96 -4.44 -16.98 -17.58
C ILE A 96 -5.28 -16.23 -16.54
N GLN A 97 -5.78 -16.93 -15.50
CA GLN A 97 -6.52 -16.29 -14.41
C GLN A 97 -5.67 -15.23 -13.70
N TRP A 98 -4.41 -15.54 -13.42
CA TRP A 98 -3.47 -14.59 -12.84
C TRP A 98 -3.25 -13.38 -13.75
N THR A 99 -3.05 -13.57 -15.06
CA THR A 99 -2.88 -12.43 -15.98
C THR A 99 -4.13 -11.54 -16.04
N ALA A 100 -5.33 -12.12 -15.94
CA ALA A 100 -6.58 -11.37 -15.90
C ALA A 100 -6.74 -10.60 -14.58
N LEU A 101 -6.38 -11.21 -13.45
CA LEU A 101 -6.36 -10.55 -12.14
C LEU A 101 -5.38 -9.38 -12.14
N LEU A 102 -4.17 -9.58 -12.67
CA LEU A 102 -3.16 -8.53 -12.76
C LEU A 102 -3.59 -7.40 -13.69
N THR A 103 -4.19 -7.73 -14.84
CA THR A 103 -4.77 -6.75 -15.77
C THR A 103 -5.81 -5.89 -15.06
N SER A 104 -6.65 -6.52 -14.24
CA SER A 104 -7.67 -5.81 -13.44
C SER A 104 -7.06 -4.97 -12.32
N ALA A 105 -6.00 -5.46 -11.65
CA ALA A 105 -5.29 -4.73 -10.61
C ALA A 105 -4.59 -3.48 -11.16
N LEU A 106 -4.02 -3.58 -12.37
CA LEU A 106 -3.48 -2.45 -13.14
C LEU A 106 -4.58 -1.56 -13.74
N MET A 107 -5.86 -1.91 -13.52
CA MET A 107 -7.04 -1.21 -14.01
C MET A 107 -7.00 -1.03 -15.55
N LEU A 108 -6.46 -2.02 -16.25
CA LEU A 108 -6.37 -2.09 -17.71
C LEU A 108 -7.62 -2.77 -18.30
N PRO A 109 -8.04 -2.39 -19.53
CA PRO A 109 -9.10 -3.11 -20.24
C PRO A 109 -8.73 -4.59 -20.46
N THR A 110 -9.73 -5.48 -20.46
CA THR A 110 -9.53 -6.94 -20.57
C THR A 110 -8.78 -7.37 -21.84
N ILE A 111 -8.84 -6.58 -22.92
CA ILE A 111 -8.05 -6.80 -24.15
C ILE A 111 -6.53 -6.78 -23.92
N PHE A 112 -6.06 -6.22 -22.79
CA PHE A 112 -4.66 -6.25 -22.39
C PHE A 112 -4.23 -7.55 -21.72
N ALA A 113 -5.14 -8.45 -21.33
CA ALA A 113 -4.76 -9.70 -20.64
C ALA A 113 -3.72 -10.55 -21.41
N PRO A 114 -3.82 -10.74 -22.75
CA PRO A 114 -2.78 -11.42 -23.52
C PRO A 114 -1.44 -10.66 -23.53
N ARG A 115 -1.47 -9.31 -23.46
CA ARG A 115 -0.27 -8.46 -23.47
C ARG A 115 0.42 -8.47 -22.11
N VAL A 116 -0.35 -8.51 -21.04
CA VAL A 116 0.12 -8.76 -19.67
C VAL A 116 0.79 -10.13 -19.58
N ALA A 117 0.22 -11.16 -20.22
CA ALA A 117 0.85 -12.49 -20.31
C ALA A 117 2.21 -12.46 -21.02
N ARG A 118 2.30 -11.76 -22.17
CA ARG A 118 3.56 -11.56 -22.91
C ARG A 118 4.59 -10.78 -22.08
N ALA A 119 4.17 -9.69 -21.45
CA ALA A 119 5.02 -8.87 -20.58
C ALA A 119 5.56 -9.68 -19.40
N ALA A 120 4.72 -10.50 -18.76
CA ALA A 120 5.13 -11.42 -17.71
C ALA A 120 6.16 -12.44 -18.24
N ASN A 121 5.99 -12.96 -19.45
CA ASN A 121 6.97 -13.87 -20.04
C ASN A 121 8.31 -13.17 -20.35
N ILE A 122 8.31 -11.95 -20.87
CA ILE A 122 9.54 -11.17 -21.06
C ILE A 122 10.25 -10.89 -19.74
N LEU A 123 9.49 -10.59 -18.68
CA LEU A 123 10.01 -10.37 -17.35
C LEU A 123 10.89 -11.57 -16.90
N THR A 124 10.53 -12.81 -17.32
CA THR A 124 11.29 -14.06 -17.05
C THR A 124 12.76 -14.03 -17.41
N ARG A 125 13.11 -13.27 -18.44
CA ARG A 125 14.48 -13.17 -18.94
C ARG A 125 15.07 -11.78 -18.75
N THR A 126 14.34 -10.89 -18.09
CA THR A 126 14.83 -9.55 -17.79
C THR A 126 15.80 -9.64 -16.61
N PRO A 127 17.07 -9.18 -16.77
CA PRO A 127 18.07 -9.25 -15.71
C PRO A 127 17.61 -8.47 -14.48
N PHE A 128 17.77 -9.09 -13.32
CA PHE A 128 17.21 -8.61 -12.07
C PHE A 128 18.27 -8.65 -10.96
N ILE A 129 18.48 -7.50 -10.33
CA ILE A 129 19.35 -7.34 -9.16
C ILE A 129 18.48 -6.90 -7.99
N TRP A 130 18.48 -7.70 -6.93
CA TRP A 130 17.91 -7.37 -5.63
C TRP A 130 19.04 -7.09 -4.65
N LEU A 131 19.08 -5.89 -4.10
CA LEU A 131 20.06 -5.50 -3.09
C LEU A 131 19.41 -5.42 -1.72
N ASP A 132 20.04 -6.07 -0.74
CA ASP A 132 19.64 -6.08 0.65
C ASP A 132 20.47 -5.04 1.42
N MET A 133 19.80 -4.05 2.03
CA MET A 133 20.44 -2.97 2.77
C MET A 133 20.23 -3.15 4.28
N SER A 134 19.90 -2.10 5.03
CA SER A 134 19.46 -2.26 6.42
C SER A 134 17.98 -2.65 6.44
N ASP A 135 17.74 -3.96 6.37
CA ASP A 135 16.42 -4.57 6.36
C ASP A 135 16.23 -5.61 7.48
N CYS A 136 15.07 -6.27 7.45
CA CYS A 136 14.72 -7.41 8.28
C CYS A 136 14.34 -8.65 7.44
N MET A 137 14.65 -8.65 6.13
CA MET A 137 14.22 -9.61 5.12
C MET A 137 12.71 -9.80 4.96
N GLY A 138 11.89 -8.95 5.58
CA GLY A 138 10.43 -9.07 5.53
C GLY A 138 9.86 -8.89 4.12
N ASN A 139 10.47 -8.05 3.27
CA ASN A 139 10.00 -7.87 1.89
C ASN A 139 10.48 -9.01 1.00
N THR A 140 11.69 -9.52 1.21
CA THR A 140 12.17 -10.77 0.60
C THR A 140 11.20 -11.91 0.93
N GLU A 141 10.85 -12.09 2.21
CA GLU A 141 9.90 -13.13 2.61
C GLU A 141 8.50 -12.89 2.03
N ALA A 142 7.97 -11.66 2.04
CA ALA A 142 6.70 -11.35 1.39
C ALA A 142 6.74 -11.63 -0.11
N PHE A 143 7.86 -11.27 -0.75
CA PHE A 143 8.17 -11.59 -2.13
C PHE A 143 8.46 -13.07 -2.34
N LEU A 144 8.59 -13.92 -1.32
CA LEU A 144 8.59 -15.38 -1.42
C LEU A 144 7.20 -16.00 -1.13
N ARG A 145 6.16 -15.19 -0.79
CA ARG A 145 4.83 -15.63 -0.34
C ARG A 145 3.60 -15.25 -1.19
N THR A 146 3.74 -14.68 -2.40
CA THR A 146 2.63 -14.70 -3.38
C THR A 146 2.11 -16.13 -3.56
N ALA A 147 0.88 -16.29 -4.02
CA ALA A 147 0.57 -17.56 -4.66
C ALA A 147 -0.23 -17.33 -5.92
N HIS A 148 -0.12 -18.36 -6.75
CA HIS A 148 -0.74 -18.54 -8.04
C HIS A 148 -0.23 -17.56 -9.11
N PRO A 149 0.95 -17.83 -9.69
CA PRO A 149 1.99 -18.75 -9.19
C PRO A 149 2.73 -18.17 -7.98
N THR A 150 3.38 -19.01 -7.15
CA THR A 150 4.16 -18.51 -6.00
C THR A 150 5.30 -17.62 -6.49
N PRO A 151 5.78 -16.64 -5.72
CA PRO A 151 6.75 -15.73 -6.25
C PRO A 151 8.12 -16.37 -6.16
N ALA A 152 8.34 -17.39 -5.32
CA ALA A 152 9.46 -18.31 -5.47
C ALA A 152 9.50 -18.91 -6.88
N GLU A 153 8.36 -19.26 -7.48
CA GLU A 153 8.27 -19.72 -8.87
C GLU A 153 8.34 -18.58 -9.89
N ILE A 154 7.91 -17.36 -9.55
CA ILE A 154 8.10 -16.14 -10.35
C ILE A 154 9.56 -15.65 -10.30
N ILE A 155 10.30 -15.97 -9.25
CA ILE A 155 11.69 -15.58 -9.05
C ILE A 155 12.61 -16.62 -9.67
N LEU A 156 12.28 -17.91 -9.52
CA LEU A 156 13.02 -19.00 -10.13
C LEU A 156 12.72 -19.16 -11.63
N ASN A 157 11.53 -18.75 -12.11
CA ASN A 157 11.15 -18.91 -13.52
C ASN A 157 10.70 -17.62 -14.23
N TYR A 158 10.46 -16.48 -13.54
CA TYR A 158 9.92 -15.23 -14.13
C TYR A 158 10.70 -13.93 -13.85
N VAL A 159 11.88 -13.96 -13.27
CA VAL A 159 12.88 -12.89 -13.44
C VAL A 159 14.24 -13.56 -13.57
N SER A 160 15.10 -13.06 -14.45
CA SER A 160 16.47 -13.53 -14.51
C SER A 160 17.19 -12.98 -13.28
N VAL A 161 17.05 -13.67 -12.14
CA VAL A 161 17.69 -13.29 -10.88
C VAL A 161 19.19 -13.48 -11.06
N ASP A 162 19.82 -12.37 -11.40
CA ASP A 162 21.24 -12.30 -11.61
C ASP A 162 21.97 -12.11 -10.29
N TYR A 163 21.33 -11.45 -9.32
CA TYR A 163 21.85 -11.24 -7.97
C TYR A 163 20.71 -11.04 -6.97
N MET A 164 20.69 -11.86 -5.91
CA MET A 164 19.82 -11.72 -4.74
C MET A 164 20.43 -12.52 -3.60
N GLU A 165 20.86 -11.85 -2.53
CA GLU A 165 21.76 -12.45 -1.53
C GLU A 165 21.12 -13.63 -0.79
N SER A 166 19.81 -13.58 -0.61
CA SER A 166 19.02 -14.58 0.12
C SER A 166 18.85 -15.92 -0.59
N ILE A 167 18.98 -15.99 -1.92
CA ILE A 167 18.70 -17.23 -2.70
C ILE A 167 19.79 -17.61 -3.71
N MET A 168 20.79 -16.76 -3.94
CA MET A 168 21.85 -17.05 -4.91
C MET A 168 22.78 -18.17 -4.44
N VAL A 169 23.23 -19.02 -5.37
CA VAL A 169 24.27 -20.04 -5.12
C VAL A 169 25.68 -19.44 -4.92
N PRO A 170 26.17 -18.49 -5.75
CA PRO A 170 27.51 -17.93 -5.55
C PRO A 170 27.59 -17.09 -4.26
N ALA A 171 28.75 -17.13 -3.60
CA ALA A 171 29.03 -16.35 -2.39
C ALA A 171 30.36 -15.58 -2.52
N GLY A 172 30.62 -14.65 -1.59
CA GLY A 172 31.89 -13.91 -1.53
C GLY A 172 32.23 -13.19 -2.84
N TYR A 173 33.44 -13.40 -3.36
CA TYR A 173 33.91 -12.75 -4.59
C TYR A 173 33.10 -13.14 -5.83
N GLN A 174 32.58 -14.38 -5.90
CA GLN A 174 31.78 -14.86 -7.01
C GLN A 174 30.43 -14.13 -7.09
N ALA A 175 29.82 -13.88 -5.93
CA ALA A 175 28.58 -13.10 -5.85
C ALA A 175 28.79 -11.66 -6.34
N GLU A 176 29.84 -11.00 -5.84
CA GLU A 176 30.18 -9.64 -6.26
C GLU A 176 30.48 -9.56 -7.77
N ALA A 177 31.24 -10.53 -8.30
CA ALA A 177 31.55 -10.60 -9.72
C ALA A 177 30.28 -10.73 -10.56
N ARG A 178 29.34 -11.58 -10.14
CA ARG A 178 28.07 -11.77 -10.85
C ARG A 178 27.25 -10.47 -10.92
N ARG A 179 27.14 -9.73 -9.80
CA ARG A 179 26.49 -8.41 -9.78
C ARG A 179 27.16 -7.44 -10.74
N ASP A 180 28.48 -7.29 -10.62
CA ASP A 180 29.25 -6.30 -11.39
C ASP A 180 29.21 -6.62 -12.91
N GLU A 181 29.23 -7.90 -13.27
CA GLU A 181 29.05 -8.39 -14.65
C GLU A 181 27.65 -8.06 -15.19
N THR A 182 26.59 -8.27 -14.40
CA THR A 182 25.22 -7.90 -14.80
C THR A 182 25.10 -6.41 -15.04
N VAL A 183 25.62 -5.58 -14.12
CA VAL A 183 25.61 -4.13 -14.27
C VAL A 183 26.33 -3.68 -15.56
N LYS A 184 27.46 -4.32 -15.89
CA LYS A 184 28.24 -4.02 -17.08
C LYS A 184 27.54 -4.49 -18.37
N LYS A 185 27.07 -5.74 -18.40
CA LYS A 185 26.49 -6.39 -19.59
C LYS A 185 25.12 -5.83 -19.95
N TYR A 186 24.30 -5.53 -18.95
CA TYR A 186 22.91 -5.13 -19.13
C TYR A 186 22.65 -3.66 -18.76
N LYS A 187 23.66 -2.81 -18.91
CA LYS A 187 23.55 -1.37 -18.67
C LYS A 187 22.31 -0.77 -19.35
N GLY A 188 21.48 -0.11 -18.56
CA GLY A 188 20.22 0.52 -18.97
C GLY A 188 19.04 -0.44 -19.11
N LYS A 189 19.23 -1.74 -18.86
CA LYS A 189 18.24 -2.80 -19.15
C LYS A 189 17.84 -3.65 -17.95
N TYR A 190 18.70 -3.77 -16.93
CA TYR A 190 18.35 -4.56 -15.74
C TYR A 190 17.40 -3.84 -14.81
N ILE A 191 16.58 -4.61 -14.10
CA ILE A 191 15.75 -4.14 -12.99
C ILE A 191 16.62 -4.09 -11.74
N LEU A 192 16.62 -2.97 -11.04
CA LEU A 192 17.18 -2.86 -9.69
C LEU A 192 16.05 -2.77 -8.68
N VAL A 193 15.99 -3.73 -7.77
CA VAL A 193 15.18 -3.67 -6.55
C VAL A 193 16.12 -3.47 -5.37
N VAL A 194 15.78 -2.55 -4.48
CA VAL A 194 16.48 -2.35 -3.20
C VAL A 194 15.50 -2.59 -2.08
N GLU A 195 15.82 -3.55 -1.23
CA GLU A 195 15.20 -3.76 0.08
C GLU A 195 16.06 -3.10 1.16
N GLY A 196 15.42 -2.56 2.19
CA GLY A 196 16.12 -1.96 3.33
C GLY A 196 16.49 -0.48 3.18
N ALA A 197 16.70 0.16 4.32
CA ALA A 197 17.15 1.54 4.38
C ALA A 197 18.65 1.63 4.12
N ILE A 198 19.14 2.77 3.65
CA ILE A 198 20.56 2.93 3.29
C ILE A 198 21.26 3.77 4.37
N PRO A 199 22.15 3.17 5.20
CA PRO A 199 22.90 3.91 6.20
C PRO A 199 23.88 4.87 5.54
N THR A 200 23.86 6.13 5.95
CA THR A 200 24.82 7.15 5.49
C THR A 200 25.80 7.58 6.58
N GLY A 201 25.47 7.30 7.85
CA GLY A 201 26.33 7.57 9.00
C GLY A 201 27.69 6.89 8.87
N MET A 202 28.73 7.53 9.44
CA MET A 202 30.12 7.08 9.32
C MET A 202 30.56 6.81 7.87
N ASN A 203 30.08 7.61 6.91
CA ASN A 203 30.29 7.41 5.47
C ASN A 203 29.81 6.03 4.97
N GLY A 204 28.68 5.55 5.48
CA GLY A 204 28.06 4.29 5.10
C GLY A 204 28.62 3.04 5.79
N LYS A 205 29.56 3.18 6.72
CA LYS A 205 30.24 2.04 7.38
C LYS A 205 29.34 1.17 8.25
N PHE A 206 28.16 1.66 8.65
CA PHE A 206 27.17 0.86 9.38
C PHE A 206 26.66 -0.36 8.60
N LEU A 207 26.83 -0.37 7.27
CA LEU A 207 26.53 -1.52 6.44
C LEU A 207 27.66 -1.74 5.43
N THR A 208 28.35 -2.86 5.58
CA THR A 208 29.44 -3.28 4.70
C THR A 208 29.13 -4.68 4.18
N ILE A 209 29.18 -4.86 2.86
CA ILE A 209 28.71 -6.06 2.16
C ILE A 209 29.83 -6.63 1.30
N GLY A 210 29.88 -7.96 1.23
CA GLY A 210 30.73 -8.70 0.31
C GLY A 210 32.19 -8.83 0.75
N ALA A 211 32.94 -9.64 0.00
CA ALA A 211 34.32 -9.97 0.29
C ALA A 211 35.28 -8.77 0.15
N LYS A 212 34.96 -7.78 -0.70
CA LYS A 212 35.73 -6.54 -0.84
C LYS A 212 35.42 -5.51 0.24
N GLY A 213 34.43 -5.78 1.10
CA GLY A 213 34.05 -4.88 2.20
C GLY A 213 33.57 -3.51 1.71
N LYS A 214 32.72 -3.48 0.68
CA LYS A 214 32.15 -2.22 0.17
C LYS A 214 30.96 -1.79 1.01
N THR A 215 30.79 -0.49 1.21
CA THR A 215 29.61 0.02 1.91
C THR A 215 28.34 -0.23 1.09
N GLY A 216 27.22 -0.49 1.76
CA GLY A 216 25.91 -0.58 1.09
C GLY A 216 25.61 0.66 0.26
N LEU A 217 25.95 1.85 0.80
CA LEU A 217 25.83 3.13 0.10
C LEU A 217 26.58 3.17 -1.25
N GLU A 218 27.82 2.67 -1.31
CA GLU A 218 28.60 2.58 -2.55
C GLU A 218 27.96 1.62 -3.55
N ILE A 219 27.56 0.43 -3.07
CA ILE A 219 26.94 -0.61 -3.90
C ILE A 219 25.63 -0.11 -4.50
N THR A 220 24.76 0.50 -3.69
CA THR A 220 23.50 1.08 -4.15
C THR A 220 23.73 2.16 -5.19
N LYS A 221 24.64 3.13 -4.96
CA LYS A 221 24.90 4.22 -5.92
C LYS A 221 25.42 3.71 -7.25
N SER A 222 26.40 2.81 -7.22
CA SER A 222 27.02 2.25 -8.43
C SER A 222 26.04 1.40 -9.24
N THR A 223 25.21 0.61 -8.56
CA THR A 223 24.17 -0.23 -9.19
C THR A 223 22.98 0.59 -9.66
N ALA A 224 22.56 1.64 -8.94
CA ALA A 224 21.45 2.50 -9.36
C ALA A 224 21.77 3.30 -10.64
N LYS A 225 23.03 3.73 -10.80
CA LYS A 225 23.46 4.57 -11.94
C LYS A 225 23.10 3.98 -13.30
N ASN A 226 23.11 2.66 -13.44
CA ASN A 226 23.01 1.97 -14.72
C ASN A 226 21.75 1.10 -14.88
N ALA A 227 20.83 1.07 -13.92
CA ALA A 227 19.59 0.28 -14.03
C ALA A 227 18.68 0.74 -15.19
N GLY A 228 17.82 -0.11 -15.73
CA GLY A 228 16.70 0.33 -16.58
C GLY A 228 15.61 0.99 -15.74
N VAL A 229 15.23 0.32 -14.66
CA VAL A 229 14.23 0.77 -13.67
C VAL A 229 14.75 0.53 -12.26
N ILE A 230 14.39 1.42 -11.33
CA ILE A 230 14.81 1.37 -9.93
C ILE A 230 13.56 1.32 -9.05
N VAL A 231 13.47 0.32 -8.20
CA VAL A 231 12.35 0.11 -7.29
C VAL A 231 12.88 0.03 -5.85
N ALA A 232 12.29 0.82 -4.96
CA ALA A 232 12.48 0.71 -3.53
C ALA A 232 11.33 -0.12 -2.96
N VAL A 233 11.63 -1.31 -2.42
CA VAL A 233 10.62 -2.21 -1.87
C VAL A 233 10.59 -2.12 -0.35
N GLY A 234 9.39 -1.92 0.19
CA GLY A 234 9.16 -1.73 1.62
C GLY A 234 9.40 -0.30 2.10
N ASN A 235 8.91 -0.01 3.30
CA ASN A 235 9.02 1.31 3.92
C ASN A 235 10.47 1.69 4.19
N CYS A 236 11.33 0.71 4.54
CA CYS A 236 12.76 0.92 4.76
C CYS A 236 13.45 1.51 3.52
N ALA A 237 13.29 0.89 2.36
CA ALA A 237 13.91 1.41 1.13
C ALA A 237 13.21 2.67 0.61
N SER A 238 11.88 2.77 0.78
CA SER A 238 11.13 3.93 0.28
C SER A 238 11.43 5.20 1.07
N TYR A 239 11.42 5.12 2.41
CA TYR A 239 11.41 6.29 3.31
C TYR A 239 12.34 6.18 4.52
N GLY A 240 13.11 5.10 4.65
CA GLY A 240 14.05 4.87 5.75
C GLY A 240 13.54 3.90 6.82
N GLY A 241 12.23 3.69 6.96
CA GLY A 241 11.65 2.65 7.82
C GLY A 241 12.07 2.71 9.29
N ILE A 242 12.10 1.55 9.95
CA ILE A 242 12.48 1.48 11.37
C ILE A 242 13.93 1.90 11.65
N PRO A 243 14.93 1.64 10.77
CA PRO A 243 16.28 2.15 10.99
C PRO A 243 16.37 3.69 11.00
N ALA A 244 15.43 4.38 10.33
CA ALA A 244 15.37 5.83 10.28
C ALA A 244 14.43 6.46 11.31
N ALA A 245 13.69 5.65 12.09
CA ALA A 245 12.87 6.14 13.19
C ALA A 245 13.74 6.83 14.24
N TYR A 246 13.18 7.78 14.99
CA TYR A 246 13.92 8.51 16.03
C TYR A 246 14.62 7.54 17.01
N PRO A 247 15.92 7.72 17.32
CA PRO A 247 16.80 8.85 16.97
C PRO A 247 17.66 8.68 15.70
N ASN A 248 17.40 7.68 14.85
CA ASN A 248 18.16 7.37 13.63
C ASN A 248 19.70 7.27 13.84
N PRO A 249 20.18 6.29 14.64
CA PRO A 249 21.58 6.22 15.04
C PRO A 249 22.55 5.96 13.88
N THR A 250 22.06 5.39 12.77
CA THR A 250 22.88 5.02 11.60
C THR A 250 22.81 6.05 10.47
N GLY A 251 22.02 7.12 10.62
CA GLY A 251 21.74 8.08 9.54
C GLY A 251 21.13 7.39 8.32
N SER A 252 20.23 6.44 8.54
CA SER A 252 19.55 5.69 7.49
C SER A 252 18.54 6.57 6.74
N VAL A 253 18.49 6.41 5.43
CA VAL A 253 17.61 7.14 4.51
C VAL A 253 16.96 6.21 3.48
N GLY A 254 15.92 6.68 2.81
CA GLY A 254 15.34 6.00 1.65
C GLY A 254 16.22 6.11 0.39
N LEU A 255 15.99 5.23 -0.58
CA LEU A 255 16.78 5.10 -1.82
C LEU A 255 16.86 6.38 -2.63
N SER A 256 15.75 7.12 -2.75
CA SER A 256 15.68 8.39 -3.48
C SER A 256 16.66 9.45 -2.94
N SER A 257 17.08 9.35 -1.68
CA SER A 257 18.03 10.29 -1.06
C SER A 257 19.49 10.06 -1.48
N VAL A 258 19.80 8.92 -2.12
CA VAL A 258 21.18 8.57 -2.49
C VAL A 258 21.39 8.42 -3.99
N THR A 259 20.34 8.62 -4.81
CA THR A 259 20.39 8.54 -6.27
C THR A 259 19.62 9.70 -6.90
N ASN A 260 20.13 10.24 -8.01
CA ASN A 260 19.45 11.28 -8.79
C ASN A 260 18.49 10.71 -9.85
N ARG A 261 18.31 9.39 -9.86
CA ARG A 261 17.43 8.70 -10.80
C ARG A 261 16.04 8.55 -10.22
N GLN A 262 15.03 8.50 -11.09
CA GLN A 262 13.66 8.22 -10.68
C GLN A 262 13.60 6.86 -9.97
N VAL A 263 13.04 6.85 -8.77
CA VAL A 263 12.80 5.65 -7.94
C VAL A 263 11.29 5.43 -7.85
N ILE A 264 10.86 4.21 -8.07
CA ILE A 264 9.48 3.79 -7.81
C ILE A 264 9.42 3.22 -6.39
N ASN A 265 8.61 3.82 -5.53
CA ASN A 265 8.45 3.39 -4.14
C ASN A 265 7.26 2.42 -4.03
N ILE A 266 7.52 1.23 -3.49
CA ILE A 266 6.50 0.22 -3.14
C ILE A 266 6.50 0.07 -1.60
N PRO A 267 5.95 1.04 -0.84
CA PRO A 267 6.05 1.04 0.59
C PRO A 267 5.01 0.13 1.26
N ALA A 268 5.46 -0.64 2.24
CA ALA A 268 4.73 -1.15 3.40
C ALA A 268 5.75 -1.94 4.26
N CYS A 269 5.31 -2.61 5.32
CA CYS A 269 6.19 -3.38 6.21
C CYS A 269 5.57 -4.75 6.51
N PRO A 270 5.64 -5.73 5.58
CA PRO A 270 6.32 -5.67 4.28
C PRO A 270 5.43 -5.12 3.14
N ALA A 271 6.05 -4.81 2.00
CA ALA A 271 5.38 -4.51 0.73
C ALA A 271 4.46 -5.65 0.28
N ASN A 272 3.30 -5.32 -0.27
CA ASN A 272 2.46 -6.31 -0.95
C ASN A 272 3.15 -6.74 -2.26
N PRO A 273 3.45 -8.03 -2.46
CA PRO A 273 4.17 -8.48 -3.64
C PRO A 273 3.38 -8.31 -4.96
N VAL A 274 2.04 -8.23 -4.91
CA VAL A 274 1.22 -7.87 -6.08
C VAL A 274 1.60 -6.48 -6.61
N ASN A 275 1.91 -5.54 -5.71
CA ASN A 275 2.27 -4.17 -6.09
C ASN A 275 3.64 -4.12 -6.76
N LEU A 276 4.59 -4.94 -6.30
CA LEU A 276 5.90 -5.06 -6.93
C LEU A 276 5.77 -5.68 -8.33
N VAL A 277 5.15 -6.85 -8.44
CA VAL A 277 5.04 -7.59 -9.71
C VAL A 277 4.22 -6.79 -10.72
N GLY A 278 3.09 -6.22 -10.32
CA GLY A 278 2.28 -5.36 -11.20
C GLY A 278 3.05 -4.17 -11.73
N THR A 279 3.82 -3.50 -10.89
CA THR A 279 4.69 -2.38 -11.29
C THR A 279 5.72 -2.80 -12.34
N LEU A 280 6.36 -3.97 -12.15
CA LEU A 280 7.36 -4.48 -13.10
C LEU A 280 6.72 -4.88 -14.43
N VAL A 281 5.56 -5.55 -14.39
CA VAL A 281 4.82 -5.93 -15.59
C VAL A 281 4.34 -4.69 -16.36
N GLU A 282 3.82 -3.68 -15.68
CA GLU A 282 3.43 -2.40 -16.28
C GLU A 282 4.64 -1.70 -16.93
N TYR A 283 5.80 -1.71 -16.27
CA TYR A 283 7.04 -1.18 -16.84
C TYR A 283 7.45 -1.93 -18.12
N ILE A 284 7.36 -3.26 -18.16
CA ILE A 284 7.64 -4.04 -19.38
C ILE A 284 6.63 -3.69 -20.48
N LEU A 285 5.34 -3.61 -20.13
CA LEU A 285 4.23 -3.32 -21.04
C LEU A 285 4.36 -1.94 -21.69
N VAL A 286 4.63 -0.90 -20.90
CA VAL A 286 4.59 0.52 -21.33
C VAL A 286 5.98 1.07 -21.64
N GLY A 287 7.03 0.52 -21.04
CA GLY A 287 8.41 0.97 -21.20
C GLY A 287 8.78 2.24 -20.46
N LYS A 288 7.92 2.67 -19.54
CA LYS A 288 8.12 3.81 -18.65
C LYS A 288 7.70 3.40 -17.25
N ALA A 289 8.23 4.07 -16.22
CA ALA A 289 7.71 3.92 -14.86
C ALA A 289 6.18 4.16 -14.83
N PRO A 290 5.41 3.54 -13.92
CA PRO A 290 3.99 3.83 -13.77
C PRO A 290 3.77 5.31 -13.43
N MET A 291 2.54 5.81 -13.54
CA MET A 291 2.21 7.12 -12.96
C MET A 291 2.43 7.06 -11.45
N LEU A 292 3.20 8.01 -10.92
CA LEU A 292 3.56 8.07 -9.51
C LEU A 292 2.86 9.26 -8.83
N ASP A 293 2.51 9.12 -7.56
CA ASP A 293 2.16 10.26 -6.72
C ASP A 293 3.40 11.07 -6.30
N SER A 294 3.18 12.12 -5.51
CA SER A 294 4.25 12.99 -4.98
C SER A 294 5.23 12.28 -4.06
N LEU A 295 4.91 11.08 -3.57
CA LEU A 295 5.78 10.24 -2.75
C LEU A 295 6.47 9.14 -3.58
N GLY A 296 6.33 9.17 -4.91
CA GLY A 296 6.94 8.20 -5.81
C GLY A 296 6.23 6.84 -5.84
N ARG A 297 4.97 6.76 -5.39
CA ARG A 297 4.21 5.51 -5.32
C ARG A 297 3.32 5.32 -6.56
N PRO A 298 3.21 4.11 -7.14
CA PRO A 298 2.31 3.83 -8.26
C PRO A 298 0.85 4.18 -7.94
N LEU A 299 0.22 5.02 -8.76
CA LEU A 299 -1.14 5.49 -8.51
C LEU A 299 -2.16 4.35 -8.49
N TRP A 300 -2.00 3.32 -9.33
CA TRP A 300 -2.93 2.19 -9.36
C TRP A 300 -2.99 1.44 -8.01
N ALA A 301 -1.89 1.42 -7.26
CA ALA A 301 -1.79 0.73 -5.97
C ALA A 301 -1.98 1.65 -4.75
N TYR A 302 -1.67 2.94 -4.89
CA TYR A 302 -1.59 3.88 -3.75
C TYR A 302 -2.44 5.16 -3.92
N SER A 303 -3.36 5.23 -4.89
CA SER A 303 -4.25 6.41 -5.04
C SER A 303 -5.35 6.49 -3.98
N GLY A 304 -5.86 5.34 -3.52
CA GLY A 304 -6.93 5.26 -2.51
C GLY A 304 -6.40 5.11 -1.09
N ARG A 305 -7.10 5.72 -0.11
CA ARG A 305 -6.85 5.43 1.30
C ARG A 305 -7.47 4.08 1.65
N LEU A 306 -6.85 3.34 2.56
CA LEU A 306 -7.37 2.07 3.06
C LEU A 306 -8.78 2.21 3.64
N HIS A 307 -9.09 3.35 4.27
CA HIS A 307 -10.40 3.60 4.83
C HIS A 307 -11.51 3.66 3.78
N ASP A 308 -11.23 4.23 2.60
CA ASP A 308 -12.24 4.49 1.58
C ASP A 308 -12.83 3.18 1.02
N ASN A 309 -12.02 2.12 1.00
CA ASN A 309 -12.36 0.78 0.50
C ASN A 309 -12.50 -0.28 1.61
N CYS A 310 -12.58 0.12 2.88
CA CYS A 310 -12.64 -0.83 3.99
C CYS A 310 -14.05 -1.44 4.13
N TYR A 311 -14.16 -2.78 4.21
CA TYR A 311 -15.46 -3.44 4.44
C TYR A 311 -16.13 -3.04 5.77
N ARG A 312 -15.35 -2.58 6.77
CA ARG A 312 -15.86 -2.09 8.06
C ARG A 312 -16.34 -0.63 7.99
N ARG A 313 -16.30 0.02 6.83
CA ARG A 313 -16.67 1.44 6.68
C ARG A 313 -18.14 1.71 7.04
N GLY A 314 -19.05 0.79 6.74
CA GLY A 314 -20.45 0.92 7.18
C GLY A 314 -20.58 1.03 8.70
N HIS A 315 -19.81 0.25 9.46
CA HIS A 315 -19.76 0.35 10.93
C HIS A 315 -19.15 1.67 11.40
N PHE A 316 -18.14 2.19 10.69
CA PHE A 316 -17.57 3.50 10.99
C PHE A 316 -18.61 4.61 10.87
N GLU A 317 -19.38 4.62 9.78
CA GLU A 317 -20.41 5.62 9.52
C GLU A 317 -21.63 5.46 10.47
N ALA A 318 -21.91 4.23 10.93
CA ALA A 318 -22.95 3.93 11.90
C ALA A 318 -22.56 4.20 13.37
N GLY A 319 -21.32 4.59 13.64
CA GLY A 319 -20.84 4.80 15.02
C GLY A 319 -20.60 3.51 15.82
N GLU A 320 -20.47 2.38 15.12
CA GLU A 320 -20.26 1.06 15.69
C GLU A 320 -18.75 0.75 15.78
N TYR A 321 -18.20 0.86 17.00
CA TYR A 321 -16.77 0.66 17.24
C TYR A 321 -16.48 -0.49 18.21
N VAL A 322 -15.34 -1.11 17.96
CA VAL A 322 -14.61 -1.87 18.99
C VAL A 322 -14.01 -0.86 19.97
N LYS A 323 -14.22 -1.05 21.27
CA LYS A 323 -13.70 -0.17 22.33
C LYS A 323 -12.65 -0.86 23.20
N GLN A 324 -12.68 -2.19 23.24
CA GLN A 324 -11.69 -3.02 23.90
C GLN A 324 -11.54 -4.35 23.17
N TRP A 325 -10.36 -4.96 23.27
CA TRP A 325 -10.12 -6.27 22.67
C TRP A 325 -11.05 -7.33 23.26
N GLY A 326 -11.75 -8.06 22.38
CA GLY A 326 -12.66 -9.13 22.78
C GLY A 326 -14.09 -8.69 23.18
N ASP A 327 -14.43 -7.40 23.10
CA ASP A 327 -15.83 -6.96 23.29
C ASP A 327 -16.77 -7.49 22.20
N ASP A 328 -18.06 -7.23 22.38
CA ASP A 328 -19.08 -7.65 21.40
C ASP A 328 -18.90 -6.96 20.05
N GLY A 329 -18.33 -5.75 20.01
CA GLY A 329 -17.97 -5.09 18.76
C GLY A 329 -16.87 -5.85 18.02
N ALA A 330 -15.85 -6.35 18.71
CA ALA A 330 -14.76 -7.14 18.12
C ALA A 330 -15.29 -8.45 17.53
N LYS A 331 -16.19 -9.14 18.25
CA LYS A 331 -16.85 -10.37 17.78
C LYS A 331 -17.72 -10.10 16.55
N LYS A 332 -18.35 -8.93 16.47
CA LYS A 332 -19.19 -8.48 15.35
C LYS A 332 -18.40 -7.76 14.24
N GLN A 333 -17.08 -7.68 14.34
CA GLN A 333 -16.21 -7.03 13.34
C GLN A 333 -16.51 -5.54 13.10
N TYR A 334 -16.92 -4.83 14.15
CA TYR A 334 -17.15 -3.38 14.14
C TYR A 334 -15.88 -2.58 13.84
N CYS A 335 -16.01 -1.28 13.59
CA CYS A 335 -14.88 -0.45 13.18
C CYS A 335 -13.80 -0.37 14.28
N LEU A 336 -12.54 -0.41 13.86
CA LEU A 336 -11.35 -0.40 14.73
C LEU A 336 -10.78 1.01 14.97
N TYR A 337 -11.51 2.06 14.59
CA TYR A 337 -11.03 3.43 14.72
C TYR A 337 -10.67 3.80 16.17
N MET A 338 -11.56 3.48 17.13
CA MET A 338 -11.33 3.69 18.57
C MET A 338 -10.18 2.84 19.13
N MET A 339 -9.80 1.77 18.44
CA MET A 339 -8.63 0.95 18.75
C MET A 339 -7.35 1.44 18.05
N GLY A 340 -7.39 2.64 17.45
CA GLY A 340 -6.23 3.30 16.86
C GLY A 340 -5.97 3.01 15.38
N CYS A 341 -6.94 2.46 14.64
CA CYS A 341 -6.76 2.22 13.20
C CYS A 341 -6.40 3.49 12.42
N LYS A 342 -5.23 3.48 11.78
CA LYS A 342 -4.66 4.57 10.95
C LYS A 342 -5.07 4.52 9.48
N GLY A 343 -6.00 3.62 9.13
CA GLY A 343 -6.51 3.46 7.77
C GLY A 343 -6.99 4.76 7.09
N PRO A 344 -7.60 5.72 7.82
CA PRO A 344 -7.97 7.02 7.25
C PRO A 344 -6.81 7.89 6.74
N PHE A 345 -5.57 7.59 7.18
CA PHE A 345 -4.37 8.36 6.86
C PHE A 345 -3.33 7.50 6.11
N THR A 346 -3.75 6.37 5.56
CA THR A 346 -2.84 5.39 4.94
C THR A 346 -3.30 5.06 3.54
N TRP A 347 -2.43 5.28 2.56
CA TRP A 347 -2.61 4.94 1.16
C TRP A 347 -1.95 3.60 0.89
N ASN A 348 -2.77 2.63 0.51
CA ASN A 348 -2.38 1.28 0.13
C ASN A 348 -3.62 0.55 -0.41
N ASN A 349 -3.42 -0.57 -1.09
CA ASN A 349 -4.48 -1.41 -1.61
C ASN A 349 -4.71 -2.69 -0.78
N CYS A 350 -4.29 -2.76 0.49
CA CYS A 350 -4.47 -3.95 1.34
C CYS A 350 -5.93 -4.40 1.50
N THR A 351 -6.91 -3.51 1.33
CA THR A 351 -8.33 -3.87 1.37
C THR A 351 -8.83 -4.48 0.07
N VAL A 352 -8.08 -4.33 -1.02
CA VAL A 352 -8.41 -4.83 -2.36
C VAL A 352 -7.54 -6.04 -2.69
N ALA A 353 -6.22 -5.85 -2.69
CA ALA A 353 -5.23 -6.90 -2.98
C ALA A 353 -4.95 -7.84 -1.80
N GLN A 354 -5.32 -7.44 -0.57
CA GLN A 354 -5.16 -8.25 0.64
C GLN A 354 -3.75 -8.83 0.83
N TYR A 355 -3.57 -9.81 1.70
CA TYR A 355 -2.31 -10.53 1.90
C TYR A 355 -2.60 -12.03 1.93
N ASN A 356 -1.59 -12.80 1.52
CA ASN A 356 -1.63 -14.26 1.51
C ASN A 356 -2.85 -14.80 0.75
N GLN A 357 -2.86 -14.61 -0.58
CA GLN A 357 -3.89 -15.20 -1.45
C GLN A 357 -5.31 -14.71 -1.13
N ASP A 358 -5.44 -13.40 -0.98
CA ASP A 358 -6.70 -12.75 -0.60
C ASP A 358 -7.34 -13.28 0.70
N MET A 359 -6.52 -13.92 1.55
CA MET A 359 -6.98 -14.56 2.78
C MET A 359 -7.31 -13.50 3.84
N SER A 360 -6.42 -12.54 4.07
CA SER A 360 -6.62 -11.54 5.11
C SER A 360 -5.82 -10.27 4.92
N PHE A 361 -6.06 -9.30 5.79
CA PHE A 361 -5.28 -8.08 5.99
C PHE A 361 -5.53 -7.60 7.44
N PRO A 362 -4.75 -6.67 8.01
CA PRO A 362 -4.77 -6.39 9.46
C PRO A 362 -6.18 -6.15 10.02
N MET A 363 -6.97 -5.30 9.36
CA MET A 363 -8.33 -4.98 9.82
C MET A 363 -9.29 -6.16 9.66
N ARG A 364 -9.08 -7.07 8.71
CA ARG A 364 -9.86 -8.32 8.62
C ARG A 364 -9.50 -9.28 9.76
N ALA A 365 -8.23 -9.32 10.16
CA ALA A 365 -7.77 -10.08 11.31
C ALA A 365 -8.13 -9.46 12.68
N GLY A 366 -8.73 -8.27 12.70
CA GLY A 366 -9.20 -7.62 13.93
C GLY A 366 -8.25 -6.58 14.53
N HIS A 367 -7.12 -6.29 13.89
CA HIS A 367 -6.19 -5.25 14.34
C HIS A 367 -6.28 -3.99 13.46
N GLY A 368 -6.19 -2.80 14.07
CA GLY A 368 -6.18 -1.54 13.33
C GLY A 368 -4.97 -1.45 12.39
N CYS A 369 -5.13 -0.75 11.27
CA CYS A 369 -4.00 -0.37 10.42
C CYS A 369 -3.01 0.48 11.24
N ILE A 370 -1.71 0.27 11.07
CA ILE A 370 -0.65 1.06 11.73
C ILE A 370 -0.03 2.13 10.82
N GLY A 371 -0.45 2.20 9.56
CA GLY A 371 0.08 3.14 8.57
C GLY A 371 1.44 2.78 7.98
N CYS A 372 1.76 1.49 7.89
CA CYS A 372 3.11 1.04 7.51
C CYS A 372 3.57 1.41 6.09
N SER A 373 2.68 1.85 5.21
CA SER A 373 3.03 2.39 3.87
C SER A 373 3.29 3.89 3.84
N GLU A 374 3.12 4.59 4.96
CA GLU A 374 3.35 6.03 5.03
C GLU A 374 4.77 6.39 5.48
N PRO A 375 5.31 7.53 5.03
CA PRO A 375 6.59 8.04 5.54
C PRO A 375 6.58 8.25 7.05
N ALA A 376 7.66 7.85 7.73
CA ALA A 376 7.88 8.06 9.16
C ALA A 376 6.73 7.56 10.08
N PHE A 377 6.02 6.51 9.68
CA PHE A 377 4.86 6.03 10.43
C PHE A 377 5.21 5.58 11.87
N TRP A 378 6.43 5.09 12.10
CA TRP A 378 6.91 4.73 13.45
C TRP A 378 6.83 5.90 14.44
N ASP A 379 7.14 7.11 13.99
CA ASP A 379 7.16 8.31 14.83
C ASP A 379 5.84 9.09 14.74
N ARG A 380 5.17 9.07 13.57
CA ARG A 380 3.98 9.89 13.30
C ARG A 380 2.65 9.22 13.62
N MET A 381 2.62 7.89 13.68
CA MET A 381 1.40 7.11 13.91
C MET A 381 1.42 6.40 15.27
N THR A 382 2.50 6.53 16.04
CA THR A 382 2.56 6.01 17.40
C THR A 382 1.88 6.99 18.38
N PRO A 383 1.18 6.51 19.43
CA PRO A 383 0.87 5.12 19.74
C PRO A 383 -0.14 4.50 18.76
N PHE A 384 0.13 3.27 18.30
CA PHE A 384 -0.66 2.62 17.26
C PHE A 384 -2.07 2.29 17.73
N GLU A 385 -2.25 1.95 19.00
CA GLU A 385 -3.50 1.49 19.59
C GLU A 385 -4.39 2.64 20.12
N LYS A 386 -4.07 3.89 19.75
CA LYS A 386 -4.91 5.06 20.06
C LYS A 386 -5.30 5.80 18.79
N PRO A 387 -6.50 6.41 18.73
CA PRO A 387 -6.84 7.32 17.65
C PRO A 387 -5.80 8.43 17.51
N ASN A 388 -5.59 8.93 16.28
CA ASN A 388 -4.77 10.12 16.08
C ASN A 388 -5.52 11.33 16.68
N LEU A 389 -5.12 11.77 17.87
CA LEU A 389 -5.77 12.84 18.63
C LEU A 389 -5.89 14.15 17.82
N ASP A 390 -4.87 14.45 17.00
CA ASP A 390 -4.79 15.67 16.19
C ASP A 390 -5.47 15.56 14.81
N ALA A 391 -5.99 14.38 14.46
CA ALA A 391 -6.59 14.20 13.14
C ALA A 391 -8.04 14.66 13.13
N LYS A 392 -8.28 15.79 12.47
CA LYS A 392 -9.64 16.23 12.11
C LYS A 392 -10.20 15.23 11.09
N ILE A 393 -11.12 14.37 11.53
CA ILE A 393 -11.87 13.53 10.60
C ILE A 393 -12.96 14.40 10.00
N PHE A 394 -12.89 14.60 8.69
CA PHE A 394 -13.95 15.28 7.97
C PHE A 394 -15.06 14.27 7.62
N ILE A 395 -16.18 14.37 8.33
CA ILE A 395 -17.46 13.76 7.94
C ILE A 395 -18.36 14.94 7.50
N PRO A 396 -19.11 14.84 6.38
CA PRO A 396 -20.03 15.89 5.99
C PRO A 396 -20.98 16.26 7.14
N GLY A 397 -20.83 17.48 7.67
CA GLY A 397 -21.70 18.04 8.72
C GLY A 397 -21.13 18.12 10.14
N VAL A 398 -19.93 17.59 10.44
CA VAL A 398 -19.27 17.77 11.75
C VAL A 398 -17.75 17.85 11.57
N GLU A 399 -17.15 19.01 11.86
CA GLU A 399 -15.71 19.09 12.15
C GLU A 399 -15.50 18.77 13.63
N ALA A 400 -14.87 17.64 13.93
CA ALA A 400 -14.52 17.26 15.29
C ALA A 400 -13.14 16.61 15.32
N THR A 401 -12.35 16.96 16.33
CA THR A 401 -11.15 16.21 16.72
C THR A 401 -11.54 14.79 17.16
N ALA A 402 -10.60 13.84 17.24
CA ALA A 402 -10.92 12.45 17.60
C ALA A 402 -11.61 12.34 18.99
N ASP A 403 -11.25 13.21 19.93
CA ASP A 403 -11.87 13.31 21.25
C ASP A 403 -13.26 13.95 21.20
N GLU A 404 -13.45 15.02 20.41
CA GLU A 404 -14.78 15.60 20.17
C GLU A 404 -15.70 14.64 19.43
N PHE A 405 -15.17 13.83 18.51
CA PHE A 405 -15.91 12.80 17.78
C PHE A 405 -16.34 11.67 18.73
N GLY A 406 -15.44 11.21 19.61
CA GLY A 406 -15.77 10.23 20.65
C GLY A 406 -16.83 10.75 21.62
N VAL A 407 -16.65 11.97 22.15
CA VAL A 407 -17.57 12.59 23.10
C VAL A 407 -18.91 12.95 22.46
N ALA A 408 -18.92 13.53 21.25
CA ALA A 408 -20.15 13.90 20.56
C ALA A 408 -20.95 12.69 20.12
N LEU A 409 -20.31 11.62 19.65
CA LEU A 409 -21.01 10.42 19.24
C LEU A 409 -21.54 9.64 20.45
N PHE A 410 -20.75 9.45 21.51
CA PHE A 410 -21.24 8.78 22.72
C PHE A 410 -22.29 9.63 23.46
N GLY A 411 -22.15 10.95 23.45
CA GLY A 411 -23.13 11.89 23.98
C GLY A 411 -24.44 11.89 23.18
N ALA A 412 -24.37 12.03 21.85
CA ALA A 412 -25.55 12.07 20.98
C ALA A 412 -26.27 10.72 20.91
N ALA A 413 -25.54 9.61 20.81
CA ALA A 413 -26.13 8.27 20.85
C ALA A 413 -26.79 8.00 22.21
N GLY A 414 -26.14 8.41 23.32
CA GLY A 414 -26.72 8.31 24.66
C GLY A 414 -28.01 9.12 24.83
N VAL A 415 -28.01 10.37 24.35
CA VAL A 415 -29.19 11.26 24.36
C VAL A 415 -30.30 10.73 23.45
N GLY A 416 -29.95 10.27 22.25
CA GLY A 416 -30.89 9.69 21.29
C GLY A 416 -31.57 8.42 21.83
N MET A 417 -30.80 7.53 22.46
CA MET A 417 -31.35 6.32 23.10
C MET A 417 -32.24 6.67 24.30
N ALA A 418 -31.84 7.64 25.14
CA ALA A 418 -32.66 8.08 26.27
C ALA A 418 -33.96 8.77 25.80
N ALA A 419 -33.88 9.67 24.82
CA ALA A 419 -35.04 10.35 24.25
C ALA A 419 -35.98 9.37 23.55
N HIS A 420 -35.45 8.40 22.81
CA HIS A 420 -36.25 7.35 22.19
C HIS A 420 -36.92 6.45 23.23
N ALA A 421 -36.22 6.06 24.30
CA ALA A 421 -36.80 5.27 25.38
C ALA A 421 -37.93 6.02 26.12
N ILE A 422 -37.73 7.31 26.41
CA ILE A 422 -38.74 8.19 27.02
C ILE A 422 -39.95 8.33 26.09
N TYR A 423 -39.72 8.66 24.81
CA TYR A 423 -40.79 8.82 23.82
C TYR A 423 -41.59 7.53 23.63
N THR A 424 -40.92 6.39 23.56
CA THR A 424 -41.55 5.07 23.39
C THR A 424 -42.34 4.67 24.65
N GLY A 425 -41.81 4.96 25.84
CA GLY A 425 -42.51 4.78 27.11
C GLY A 425 -43.78 5.65 27.22
N VAL A 426 -43.70 6.92 26.82
CA VAL A 426 -44.84 7.85 26.81
C VAL A 426 -45.89 7.44 25.78
N LYS A 427 -45.48 7.10 24.55
CA LYS A 427 -46.37 6.65 23.48
C LYS A 427 -47.08 5.34 23.85
N ARG A 428 -46.39 4.40 24.49
CA ARG A 428 -46.97 3.14 24.97
C ARG A 428 -47.98 3.37 26.09
N ARG A 429 -47.72 4.31 27.03
CA ARG A 429 -48.69 4.74 28.05
C ARG A 429 -49.92 5.43 27.45
N LYS A 430 -49.73 6.27 26.43
CA LYS A 430 -50.83 6.97 25.75
C LYS A 430 -51.72 6.00 24.95
N ASN A 431 -51.12 5.07 24.22
CA ASN A 431 -51.85 4.01 23.50
C ASN A 431 -52.58 3.05 24.44
N ASN A 432 -52.01 2.74 25.62
CA ASN A 432 -52.72 1.94 26.62
C ASN A 432 -53.91 2.70 27.23
N LYS A 433 -53.76 3.99 27.53
CA LYS A 433 -54.88 4.83 28.00
C LYS A 433 -55.98 5.00 26.94
N GLU A 434 -55.63 5.11 25.67
CA GLU A 434 -56.62 5.14 24.57
C GLU A 434 -57.31 3.79 24.36
N LYS A 435 -56.60 2.68 24.52
CA LYS A 435 -57.19 1.33 24.49
C LYS A 435 -58.12 1.10 25.68
N ASP A 436 -57.74 1.51 26.89
CA ASP A 436 -58.59 1.41 28.09
C ASP A 436 -59.81 2.34 28.00
N GLY A 437 -59.64 3.54 27.43
CA GLY A 437 -60.75 4.47 27.16
C GLY A 437 -61.73 3.98 26.09
N LYS A 438 -61.26 3.25 25.06
CA LYS A 438 -62.13 2.58 24.08
C LYS A 438 -62.83 1.35 24.66
N ARG A 439 -62.14 0.56 25.50
CA ARG A 439 -62.72 -0.61 26.19
C ARG A 439 -63.83 -0.24 27.17
N ASN A 440 -63.71 0.92 27.83
CA ASN A 440 -64.77 1.44 28.71
C ASN A 440 -65.97 2.00 27.92
N LYS A 441 -65.74 2.64 26.75
CA LYS A 441 -66.82 3.11 25.86
C LYS A 441 -67.59 1.98 25.16
N GLU A 442 -66.97 0.83 24.91
CA GLU A 442 -67.65 -0.36 24.37
C GLU A 442 -68.47 -1.10 25.44
N LYS A 443 -68.02 -1.10 26.71
CA LYS A 443 -68.79 -1.65 27.83
C LYS A 443 -70.04 -0.83 28.19
N GLU A 444 -70.02 0.49 27.97
CA GLU A 444 -71.21 1.35 28.16
C GLU A 444 -72.24 1.25 27.01
N LYS A 445 -71.88 0.67 25.86
CA LYS A 445 -72.77 0.55 24.68
C LYS A 445 -73.29 -0.87 24.41
N GLY A 446 -72.89 -1.87 25.20
CA GLY A 446 -73.18 -3.29 24.98
C GLY A 446 -74.10 -3.94 26.02
N GLY A 447 -75.06 -3.20 26.57
CA GLY A 447 -76.02 -3.74 27.55
C GLY A 447 -77.41 -3.91 26.98
N ASN A 448 -77.67 -4.93 26.15
CA ASN A 448 -78.89 -5.76 26.23
C ASN A 448 -78.91 -6.92 25.22
N ASN A 449 -79.38 -8.07 25.70
CA ASN A 449 -79.76 -9.31 24.99
C ASN A 449 -78.59 -10.11 24.37
N GLY A 450 -78.40 -11.40 24.63
CA GLY A 450 -79.17 -12.37 25.39
C GLY A 450 -78.76 -13.78 24.93
N LYS A 451 -78.49 -14.65 25.91
CA LYS A 451 -78.68 -16.11 25.94
C LYS A 451 -77.98 -17.04 24.93
N ASP A 452 -77.24 -17.97 25.54
CA ASP A 452 -77.24 -19.42 25.31
C ASP A 452 -76.61 -19.97 24.02
N ASN A 453 -75.42 -20.58 24.11
CA ASN A 453 -75.29 -22.03 24.29
C ASN A 453 -73.83 -22.54 24.17
N ASP A 454 -73.45 -23.35 25.16
CA ASP A 454 -72.75 -24.63 25.09
C ASP A 454 -71.48 -24.85 24.25
N SER A 455 -70.42 -25.06 25.03
CA SER A 455 -69.67 -26.33 25.11
C SER A 455 -68.56 -26.67 24.10
N ASN A 456 -67.50 -27.19 24.72
CA ASN A 456 -66.56 -28.19 24.26
C ASN A 456 -65.36 -27.82 23.35
N GLU A 457 -64.21 -27.86 24.05
CA GLU A 457 -63.13 -28.83 23.85
C GLU A 457 -61.95 -28.55 22.89
N ASN A 458 -60.79 -28.70 23.54
CA ASN A 458 -59.57 -29.36 23.09
C ASN A 458 -58.52 -28.58 22.29
N LYS A 459 -57.49 -28.18 23.05
CA LYS A 459 -56.12 -28.69 22.93
C LYS A 459 -55.65 -29.07 21.52
N LYS A 460 -54.80 -28.22 20.95
CA LYS A 460 -53.36 -28.51 20.81
C LYS A 460 -52.58 -27.24 20.55
#